data_AF-A0A7C5QZG5-F1
#
_entry.id   AF-A0A7C5QZG5-F1
#
_cell.length_a   1.000
_cell.length_b   1.000
_cell.length_c   1.000
_cell.angle_alpha   90.00
_cell.angle_beta   90.00
_cell.angle_gamma   90.00
#
_symmetry.space_group_name_H-M   'P 1'
#
loop_
_entity.id
_entity.type
_entity.pdbx_description
1 polymer ?
#
loop_
_entity_poly.entity_id
_entity_poly.type
_entity_poly.pdbx_seq_one_letter_code
_entity_poly.pdbx_strand_id
1 'polypeptide(L)' 'MAKPYLIGISGGSGSGKTTFIRELRSVFKQTDLCIISQDDYYFPKEQQRKDANGVPDFDRPSSINSKEFTDDLIRLIS' A
#
# COMPACT_ATOMS: atom_id res chain seq x y z
N MET A 1 -5.77 22.80 -11.23
CA MET A 1 -6.41 21.51 -10.90
C MET A 1 -6.76 21.53 -9.43
N ALA A 2 -7.84 20.87 -9.00
CA ALA A 2 -8.16 20.76 -7.59
C ALA A 2 -7.12 19.85 -6.89
N LYS A 3 -6.71 20.21 -5.67
CA LYS A 3 -5.81 19.38 -4.88
C LYS A 3 -6.50 18.05 -4.53
N PRO A 4 -5.88 16.89 -4.76
CA PRO A 4 -6.47 15.59 -4.40
C PRO A 4 -6.73 15.48 -2.89
N TYR A 5 -7.75 14.71 -2.52
CA TYR A 5 -8.05 14.38 -1.13
C TYR A 5 -7.47 13.02 -0.79
N LEU A 6 -6.59 12.95 0.23
CA LEU A 6 -5.91 11.71 0.62
C LEU A 6 -6.69 11.00 1.73
N ILE A 7 -6.99 9.72 1.51
CA ILE A 7 -7.67 8.85 2.48
C ILE A 7 -6.77 7.63 2.75
N GLY A 8 -6.36 7.45 4.01
CA GLY A 8 -5.64 6.26 4.46
C GLY A 8 -6.60 5.16 4.91
N ILE A 9 -6.42 3.94 4.40
CA ILE A 9 -7.19 2.75 4.79
C ILE A 9 -6.23 1.77 5.45
N SER A 10 -6.47 1.42 6.71
CA SER A 10 -5.66 0.46 7.46
C SER A 10 -6.52 -0.67 8.04
N GLY A 11 -5.87 -1.74 8.49
CA GLY A 11 -6.53 -2.89 9.11
C GLY A 11 -5.74 -4.17 8.96
N GLY A 12 -5.96 -5.14 9.85
CA GLY A 12 -5.29 -6.44 9.81
C GLY A 12 -5.61 -7.27 8.56
N SER A 13 -4.86 -8.35 8.35
CA SER A 13 -5.18 -9.32 7.29
C SER A 13 -6.61 -9.86 7.49
N GLY A 14 -7.34 -10.07 6.38
CA GLY A 14 -8.73 -10.56 6.42
C GLY A 14 -9.80 -9.54 6.84
N SER A 15 -9.44 -8.29 7.17
CA SER A 15 -10.41 -7.28 7.63
C SER A 15 -11.32 -6.69 6.53
N GLY A 16 -11.20 -7.15 5.29
CA GLY A 16 -12.05 -6.70 4.17
C GLY A 16 -11.55 -5.49 3.39
N LYS A 17 -10.30 -5.01 3.59
CA LYS A 17 -9.73 -3.86 2.86
C LYS A 17 -9.81 -4.00 1.34
N THR A 18 -9.43 -5.16 0.81
CA THR A 18 -9.46 -5.45 -0.63
C THR A 18 -10.88 -5.41 -1.18
N THR A 19 -11.85 -5.94 -0.43
CA THR A 19 -13.27 -5.88 -0.77
C THR A 19 -13.74 -4.43 -0.81
N PHE A 20 -13.46 -3.66 0.24
CA PHE A 20 -13.82 -2.25 0.32
C PHE A 20 -13.23 -1.42 -0.84
N ILE A 21 -11.96 -1.62 -1.16
CA ILE A 21 -11.28 -0.98 -2.29
C ILE A 21 -11.95 -1.35 -3.63
N ARG A 22 -12.33 -2.61 -3.82
CA ARG A 22 -13.01 -3.06 -5.05
C ARG A 22 -14.38 -2.40 -5.21
N GLU A 23 -15.16 -2.32 -4.13
CA GLU A 23 -16.46 -1.64 -4.16
C GLU A 23 -16.30 -0.13 -4.39
N LEU A 24 -15.28 0.52 -3.81
CA LEU A 24 -14.96 1.90 -4.15
C LEU A 24 -14.70 2.08 -5.66
N ARG A 25 -13.90 1.20 -6.27
CA ARG A 25 -13.60 1.27 -7.71
C ARG A 25 -14.83 1.08 -8.60
N SER A 26 -15.89 0.41 -8.13
CA SER A 26 -17.10 0.21 -8.93
C SER A 26 -17.97 1.47 -9.00
N VAL A 27 -17.82 2.38 -8.02
CA VAL A 27 -18.62 3.61 -7.90
C VAL A 27 -17.94 4.82 -8.56
N PHE A 28 -16.60 4.85 -8.59
CA PHE A 28 -15.83 5.97 -9.14
C PHE A 28 -15.32 5.70 -10.56
N LYS A 29 -15.22 6.75 -11.38
CA LYS A 29 -14.49 6.66 -12.66
C LYS A 29 -13.00 6.53 -12.40
N GLN A 30 -12.27 5.91 -13.32
CA GLN A 30 -10.81 5.76 -13.19
C GLN A 30 -10.06 7.10 -13.11
N THR A 31 -10.62 8.16 -13.68
CA THR A 31 -10.05 9.52 -13.62
C THR A 31 -10.20 10.19 -12.26
N ASP A 32 -11.13 9.70 -11.44
CA ASP A 32 -11.55 10.35 -10.21
C ASP A 32 -10.97 9.65 -8.96
N LEU A 33 -10.38 8.47 -9.13
CA LEU A 33 -9.86 7.63 -8.05
C LEU A 33 -8.49 7.06 -8.40
N CYS A 34 -7.49 7.42 -7.60
CA CYS A 34 -6.18 6.78 -7.60
C CYS A 34 -6.07 5.89 -6.35
N ILE A 35 -5.55 4.68 -6.51
CA ILE A 35 -5.31 3.73 -5.42
C ILE A 35 -3.87 3.31 -5.46
N ILE A 36 -3.21 3.41 -4.31
CA ILE A 36 -1.84 3.00 -4.06
C ILE A 36 -1.87 2.01 -2.90
N SER A 37 -1.24 0.84 -3.08
CA SER A 37 -1.14 -0.16 -2.01
C SER A 37 0.26 -0.11 -1.41
N GLN A 38 0.37 -0.14 -0.08
CA GLN A 38 1.66 -0.28 0.58
C GLN A 38 2.32 -1.64 0.27
N ASP A 39 1.51 -2.65 -0.06
CA ASP A 39 2.00 -3.99 -0.46
C ASP A 39 2.83 -3.95 -1.76
N ASP A 40 2.60 -2.94 -2.63
CA ASP A 40 3.38 -2.77 -3.87
C ASP A 40 4.84 -2.35 -3.58
N TYR A 41 5.13 -1.96 -2.34
CA TYR A 41 6.43 -1.45 -1.91
C TYR A 41 7.19 -2.44 -1.00
N TYR A 42 6.78 -3.71 -0.92
CA TYR A 42 7.60 -4.72 -0.26
C TYR A 42 8.91 -4.94 -1.00
N PHE A 43 10.02 -5.02 -0.26
CA PHE A 43 11.28 -5.46 -0.84
C PHE A 43 11.18 -6.92 -1.34
N PRO A 44 11.98 -7.32 -2.33
CA PRO A 44 12.05 -8.71 -2.78
C PRO A 44 12.36 -9.68 -1.64
N LYS A 45 11.90 -10.92 -1.78
CA LYS A 45 12.01 -11.98 -0.77
C LYS A 45 13.47 -12.18 -0.29
N GLU A 46 14.44 -11.97 -1.16
CA GLU A 46 15.87 -12.12 -0.90
C GLU A 46 16.42 -11.05 0.05
N GLN A 47 15.77 -9.88 0.11
CA GLN A 47 16.14 -8.78 0.98
C GLN A 47 15.40 -8.83 2.33
N GLN A 48 14.42 -9.72 2.46
CA GLN A 48 13.67 -9.88 3.69
C GLN A 48 14.50 -10.61 4.75
N ARG A 49 14.35 -10.16 6.00
CA ARG A 49 14.95 -10.88 7.13
C ARG A 49 14.22 -12.19 7.32
N LYS A 50 14.96 -13.25 7.65
CA LYS A 50 14.39 -14.54 8.00
C LYS A 50 14.05 -14.60 9.49
N ASP A 51 12.95 -15.27 9.82
CA ASP A 51 12.56 -15.61 11.19
C ASP A 51 13.40 -16.77 11.76
N ALA A 52 13.03 -17.25 12.95
CA ALA A 52 13.71 -18.37 13.61
C ALA A 52 13.65 -19.69 12.83
N ASN A 53 12.69 -19.85 11.92
CA ASN A 53 12.50 -21.03 11.09
C ASN A 53 13.13 -20.88 9.69
N GLY A 54 13.80 -19.75 9.43
CA GLY A 54 14.40 -19.46 8.13
C GLY A 54 13.39 -18.94 7.08
N VAL A 55 12.18 -18.58 7.51
CA VAL A 55 11.12 -18.06 6.63
C VAL A 55 11.24 -16.54 6.51
N PRO A 56 11.19 -15.97 5.30
CA PRO A 56 11.14 -14.52 5.11
C PRO A 56 9.98 -13.86 5.85
N ASP A 57 10.30 -12.86 6.68
CA ASP A 57 9.38 -12.13 7.54
C ASP A 57 9.02 -10.78 6.91
N PHE A 58 7.79 -10.70 6.41
CA PHE A 58 7.24 -9.49 5.79
C PHE A 58 6.52 -8.57 6.79
N ASP A 59 6.28 -8.99 8.03
CA ASP A 59 5.48 -8.23 9.00
C ASP A 59 6.25 -7.09 9.70
N ARG A 60 7.51 -6.87 9.31
CA ARG A 60 8.39 -5.87 9.91
C ARG A 60 8.26 -4.54 9.17
N PRO A 61 8.26 -3.38 9.84
CA PRO A 61 8.27 -2.08 9.13
C PRO A 61 9.41 -1.93 8.12
N SER A 62 10.55 -2.58 8.36
CA SER A 62 11.72 -2.58 7.47
C SER A 62 11.57 -3.44 6.20
N SER A 63 10.51 -4.25 6.07
CA SER A 63 10.26 -5.06 4.88
C SER A 63 9.74 -4.24 3.70
N ILE A 64 9.34 -2.98 3.95
CA ILE A 64 8.69 -2.08 3.00
C ILE A 64 9.62 -0.92 2.68
N ASN A 65 9.72 -0.56 1.40
CA ASN A 65 10.39 0.62 0.91
C ASN A 65 9.59 1.88 1.22
N SER A 66 9.65 2.30 2.49
CA SER A 66 8.89 3.46 2.99
C SER A 66 9.29 4.76 2.30
N LYS A 67 10.52 4.85 1.78
CA LYS A 67 10.98 6.04 1.05
C LYS A 67 10.26 6.16 -0.29
N GLU A 68 10.29 5.11 -1.10
CA GLU A 68 9.66 5.10 -2.43
C GLU A 68 8.14 5.31 -2.32
N PHE A 69 7.49 4.65 -1.36
CA PHE A 69 6.08 4.86 -1.06
C PHE A 69 5.77 6.33 -0.74
N THR A 70 6.59 6.96 0.10
CA THR A 70 6.40 8.37 0.48
C THR A 70 6.63 9.31 -0.70
N ASP A 71 7.67 9.07 -1.49
CA ASP A 71 8.00 9.88 -2.67
C ASP A 71 6.86 9.85 -3.70
N ASP A 72 6.26 8.67 -3.94
CA ASP A 72 5.13 8.51 -4.86
C ASP A 72 3.86 9.17 -4.33
N LEU A 73 3.56 9.03 -3.02
CA LEU A 73 2.44 9.73 -2.38
C LEU A 73 2.58 11.25 -2.54
N ILE A 74 3.76 11.80 -2.30
CA ILE A 74 4.02 13.25 -2.45
C ILE A 74 3.77 13.68 -3.89
N ARG A 75 4.28 12.92 -4.88
CA ARG A 75 4.10 13.22 -6.31
C ARG A 75 2.62 13.27 -6.73
N LEU A 76 1.77 12.45 -6.10
CA LEU A 76 0.34 12.40 -6.42
C LEU A 76 -0.47 13.54 -5.81
N ILE A 77 -0.02 14.13 -4.69
CA ILE A 77 -0.79 15.15 -3.94
C ILE A 77 -0.25 16.58 -4.11
N SER A 78 0.96 16.74 -4.65
CA SER A 78 1.60 18.02 -4.95
C SER A 78 1.10 18.61 -6.26
#